data_AF-A0A109FDG4-F1
#
_entry.id   AF-A0A109FDG4-F1
#
_cell.length_a   1.000
_cell.length_b   1.000
_cell.length_c   1.000
_cell.angle_alpha   90.00
_cell.angle_beta   90.00
_cell.angle_gamma   90.00
#
_symmetry.space_group_name_H-M   'P 1'
#
loop_
_entity.id
_entity.type
_entity.pdbx_description
1 polymer ?
#
loop_
_entity_poly.entity_id
_entity_poly.type
_entity_poly.pdbx_seq_one_letter_code
_entity_poly.pdbx_strand_id
1 'polypeptide(L)' 'VDPNEPVYCYCNRVSFGEASPDDGLELSLMIACENEDCAREWFHLECVGLDKAPEGAWYCDDCVAE' A
#
# COMPACT_ATOMS: atom_id res chain seq x y z
N VAL A 1 -3.69 -7.43 -15.73
CA VAL A 1 -2.69 -7.64 -14.67
C VAL A 1 -1.47 -8.21 -15.34
N ASP A 2 -0.44 -7.39 -15.47
CA ASP A 2 0.82 -7.82 -16.05
C ASP A 2 1.56 -8.61 -14.95
N PRO A 3 2.01 -9.85 -15.22
CA PRO A 3 2.63 -10.71 -14.19
C PRO A 3 4.00 -10.19 -13.69
N ASN A 4 4.46 -9.06 -14.21
CA ASN A 4 5.70 -8.39 -13.85
C ASN A 4 5.48 -7.16 -12.96
N GLU A 5 4.22 -6.81 -12.65
CA GLU A 5 3.93 -5.70 -11.75
C GLU A 5 4.24 -6.10 -10.31
N PRO A 6 5.03 -5.29 -9.57
CA PRO A 6 5.34 -5.59 -8.18
C PRO A 6 4.07 -5.55 -7.34
N VAL A 7 3.90 -6.59 -6.52
CA VAL A 7 2.80 -6.70 -5.56
C VAL A 7 3.25 -6.18 -4.20
N TYR A 8 2.44 -5.30 -3.63
CA TYR A 8 2.68 -4.68 -2.34
C TYR A 8 1.50 -4.93 -1.40
N CYS A 9 1.55 -4.36 -0.19
CA CYS A 9 0.49 -4.41 0.81
C CYS A 9 0.18 -5.85 1.30
N TYR A 10 -0.62 -5.98 2.34
CA TYR A 10 -1.07 -7.29 2.86
C TYR A 10 -2.01 -8.03 1.90
N CYS A 11 -2.71 -7.30 1.03
CA CYS A 11 -3.63 -7.88 0.07
C CYS A 11 -2.93 -8.49 -1.16
N ASN A 12 -1.61 -8.32 -1.31
CA ASN A 12 -0.80 -8.78 -2.44
C ASN A 12 -1.40 -8.35 -3.79
N ARG A 13 -1.90 -7.12 -3.86
CA ARG A 13 -2.42 -6.50 -5.09
C ARG A 13 -1.39 -5.49 -5.60
N VAL A 14 -1.46 -5.21 -6.90
CA VAL A 14 -0.58 -4.23 -7.56
C VAL A 14 -0.88 -2.81 -7.07
N SER A 15 0.14 -1.95 -7.04
CA SER A 15 -0.02 -0.53 -6.80
C SER A 15 -0.66 0.14 -8.02
N PHE A 16 -1.96 0.42 -7.98
CA PHE A 16 -2.65 1.09 -9.08
C PHE A 16 -2.35 2.59 -9.07
N GLY A 17 -1.22 2.99 -9.66
CA GLY A 17 -0.96 4.38 -10.06
C GLY A 17 -1.70 4.78 -11.34
N GLU A 18 -2.19 3.81 -12.13
CA GLU A 18 -2.99 4.05 -13.33
C GLU A 18 -4.27 3.22 -13.27
N ALA A 19 -5.41 3.89 -13.48
CA ALA A 19 -6.75 3.41 -13.23
C ALA A 19 -7.05 2.07 -13.92
N SER A 20 -7.51 1.07 -13.16
CA SER A 20 -8.15 -0.11 -13.74
C SER A 20 -9.59 0.28 -14.13
N PRO A 21 -9.93 0.30 -15.44
CA PRO A 21 -11.27 0.71 -15.89
C PRO A 21 -12.37 -0.28 -15.47
N ASP A 22 -12.00 -1.46 -14.98
CA ASP A 22 -12.89 -2.59 -14.74
C ASP A 22 -13.53 -2.61 -13.34
N ASP A 23 -12.94 -1.94 -12.34
CA ASP A 23 -13.43 -1.98 -10.94
C ASP A 23 -14.08 -0.66 -10.49
N GLY A 24 -13.99 0.41 -11.29
CA GLY A 24 -14.59 1.71 -10.95
C GLY A 24 -14.07 2.36 -9.66
N LEU A 25 -13.07 1.74 -9.02
CA LEU A 25 -12.45 2.20 -7.78
C LEU A 25 -11.37 3.22 -8.12
N GLU A 26 -11.73 4.46 -7.81
CA GLU A 26 -10.86 5.62 -7.71
C GLU A 26 -9.52 5.24 -7.05
N LEU A 27 -8.41 5.49 -7.77
CA LEU A 27 -7.01 5.56 -7.28
C LEU A 27 -6.84 5.11 -5.82
N SER A 28 -6.52 3.83 -5.59
CA SER A 28 -6.25 3.33 -4.23
C SER A 28 -5.02 4.06 -3.67
N LEU A 29 -5.25 4.98 -2.74
CA LEU A 29 -4.20 5.73 -2.05
C LEU A 29 -3.30 4.76 -1.29
N MET A 30 -2.00 4.94 -1.47
CA MET A 30 -0.97 4.13 -0.79
C MET A 30 -0.14 4.98 0.16
N ILE A 31 0.40 4.32 1.18
CA ILE A 31 1.33 4.87 2.16
C ILE A 31 2.59 4.00 2.24
N ALA A 32 3.75 4.64 2.34
CA ALA A 32 5.02 3.96 2.53
C ALA A 32 5.25 3.68 4.02
N CYS A 33 5.79 2.51 4.33
CA CYS A 33 6.39 2.24 5.64
C CYS A 33 7.77 2.91 5.70
N GLU A 34 8.05 3.66 6.76
CA GLU A 34 9.32 4.38 6.92
C GLU A 34 10.49 3.49 7.37
N ASN A 35 10.23 2.22 7.67
CA ASN A 35 11.31 1.26 7.89
C ASN A 35 11.92 0.87 6.54
N GLU A 36 13.18 1.26 6.32
CA GLU A 36 13.95 0.98 5.09
C GLU A 36 14.12 -0.53 4.81
N ASP A 37 14.04 -1.37 5.85
CA ASP A 37 14.11 -2.83 5.75
C ASP A 37 12.72 -3.49 5.60
N CYS A 38 11.64 -2.70 5.44
CA CYS A 38 10.29 -3.23 5.30
C CYS A 38 10.12 -3.98 3.97
N ALA A 39 9.90 -5.30 4.05
CA ALA A 39 9.80 -6.15 2.86
C ALA A 39 8.67 -5.80 1.89
N ARG A 40 7.63 -5.08 2.35
CA ARG A 40 6.47 -4.72 1.52
C ARG A 40 6.50 -3.27 1.05
N GLU A 41 7.23 -2.39 1.72
CA GLU A 41 7.41 -0.95 1.44
C GLU A 41 6.12 -0.10 1.37
N TRP A 42 5.06 -0.54 0.69
CA TRP A 42 3.84 0.19 0.38
C TRP A 42 2.57 -0.55 0.80
N PHE A 43 1.58 0.21 1.27
CA PHE A 43 0.32 -0.31 1.78
C PHE A 43 -0.85 0.56 1.31
N HIS A 44 -1.98 -0.05 0.95
CA HIS A 44 -3.21 0.71 0.71
C HIS A 44 -3.73 1.24 2.04
N LEU A 45 -4.15 2.52 2.06
CA LEU A 45 -4.69 3.13 3.28
C LEU A 45 -5.82 2.30 3.89
N GLU A 46 -6.77 1.84 3.08
CA GLU A 46 -7.89 0.99 3.54
C GLU A 46 -7.43 -0.34 4.15
N CYS A 47 -6.36 -0.94 3.62
CA CYS A 47 -5.85 -2.23 4.10
C CYS A 47 -5.18 -2.11 5.46
N VAL A 48 -4.76 -0.91 5.85
CA VAL A 48 -4.15 -0.60 7.14
C VAL A 48 -5.09 0.26 8.02
N GLY A 49 -6.37 0.35 7.65
CA GLY A 49 -7.39 1.06 8.44
C GLY A 49 -7.23 2.58 8.48
N LEU A 50 -6.59 3.16 7.47
CA LEU A 50 -6.44 4.60 7.30
C LEU A 50 -7.43 5.11 6.25
N ASP A 51 -8.06 6.24 6.55
CA ASP A 51 -8.84 7.02 5.58
C ASP A 51 -7.96 8.02 4.81
N LYS A 52 -6.88 8.49 5.46
CA LYS A 52 -5.91 9.45 4.93
C LYS A 52 -4.52 9.12 5.43
N ALA A 53 -3.50 9.48 4.67
CA ALA A 53 -2.13 9.41 5.16
C ALA A 53 -1.98 10.33 6.40
N PRO A 54 -1.43 9.83 7.52
CA PRO A 54 -1.10 10.67 8.67
C PRO A 54 0.00 11.67 8.31
N GLU A 55 0.09 12.73 9.11
CA GLU A 55 1.19 13.68 9.01
C GLU A 55 2.44 13.08 9.69
N GLY A 56 3.50 12.88 8.91
CA GLY A 56 4.77 12.35 9.39
C GLY A 56 4.96 10.86 9.11
N ALA A 57 5.88 10.25 9.87
CA ALA A 57 6.29 8.87 9.65
C ALA A 57 5.19 7.87 10.02
N TRP A 58 4.97 6.88 9.16
CA TRP A 58 4.07 5.76 9.41
C TRP A 58 4.82 4.44 9.25
N TYR A 59 4.47 3.46 10.08
CA TYR A 59 5.07 2.13 10.10
C TYR A 59 3.95 1.10 10.05
N CYS A 60 4.15 0.03 9.28
CA CYS A 60 3.19 -1.07 9.20
C CYS A 60 3.19 -1.92 10.48
N ASP A 61 2.11 -2.67 10.72
CA ASP A 61 1.99 -3.56 11.89
C ASP A 61 3.17 -4.52 12.07
N ASP A 62 3.72 -5.07 10.98
CA ASP A 62 4.90 -5.94 11.04
C ASP A 62 6.11 -5.19 11.63
N CYS A 63 6.42 -3.98 11.15
CA CYS A 63 7.55 -3.20 11.62
C CYS A 63 7.35 -2.58 13.01
N VAL A 64 6.10 -2.41 13.46
CA VAL A 64 5.79 -1.94 14.83
C VAL A 64 5.89 -3.08 15.86
N ALA A 65 5.73 -4.33 15.43
CA ALA A 65 5.78 -5.50 16.29
C ALA A 65 7.21 -6.04 16.55
N GLU A 66 8.23 -5.50 15.87
CA GLU A 66 9.65 -5.87 16.04
C GLU A 66 10.32 -5.29 17.31
#